data_AF-A0A183DEF8-F1
#
_entry.id   AF-A0A183DEF8-F1
#
_cell.length_a   1.000
_cell.length_b   1.000
_cell.length_c   1.000
_cell.angle_alpha   90.00
_cell.angle_beta   90.00
_cell.angle_gamma   90.00
#
_symmetry.space_group_name_H-M   'P 1'
#
loop_
_entity.id
_entity.type
_entity.pdbx_description
1 polymer ?
#
loop_
_entity_poly.entity_id
_entity_poly.type
_entity_poly.pdbx_seq_one_letter_code
_entity_poly.pdbx_strand_id
1 'polypeptide(L)' 'LLMELYTHFRRPITFAIRKALEQINTFEAAKDVLMQEHFVAPSYLIIAGIKRRQACVITR' A
#
# COMPACT_ATOMS: atom_id res chain seq x y z
N LEU A 1 -21.50 -13.89 -6.03
CA LEU A 1 -20.71 -15.10 -5.72
C LEU A 1 -19.24 -15.00 -6.12
N LEU A 2 -18.84 -15.15 -7.39
CA LEU A 2 -17.41 -15.11 -7.78
C LEU A 2 -16.75 -13.73 -7.56
N MET A 3 -17.46 -12.66 -7.92
CA MET A 3 -17.01 -11.27 -7.75
C MET A 3 -16.93 -10.85 -6.28
N GLU A 4 -17.85 -11.35 -5.44
CA GLU A 4 -17.81 -11.15 -3.98
C GLU A 4 -16.60 -11.84 -3.35
N LEU A 5 -16.33 -13.10 -3.73
CA LEU A 5 -15.12 -13.84 -3.33
C LEU A 5 -13.84 -13.10 -3.73
N TYR A 6 -13.80 -12.51 -4.92
CA TYR A 6 -12.68 -11.72 -5.41
C TYR A 6 -12.48 -10.42 -4.59
N THR A 7 -13.57 -9.74 -4.23
CA THR A 7 -13.53 -8.54 -3.37
C THR A 7 -13.28 -8.83 -1.88
N HIS A 8 -13.38 -10.09 -1.46
CA HIS A 8 -13.18 -10.51 -0.06
C HIS A 8 -11.72 -10.74 0.32
N PHE A 9 -10.81 -10.93 -0.65
CA PHE A 9 -9.37 -11.04 -0.38
C PHE A 9 -8.77 -9.67 -0.08
N ARG A 10 -9.26 -9.05 0.99
CA ARG A 10 -8.73 -7.81 1.52
C ARG A 10 -7.50 -8.13 2.35
N ARG A 11 -6.40 -7.44 2.07
CA ARG A 11 -5.13 -7.61 2.77
C ARG A 11 -5.12 -6.77 4.04
N PRO A 12 -4.72 -7.32 5.21
CA PRO A 12 -4.42 -6.51 6.37
C PRO A 12 -3.34 -5.48 6.04
N ILE A 13 -3.60 -4.22 6.38
CA ILE A 13 -2.72 -3.08 6.06
C ILE A 13 -1.28 -3.35 6.54
N THR A 14 -1.15 -3.92 7.74
CA THR A 14 0.15 -4.27 8.35
C THR A 14 0.98 -5.23 7.51
N PHE A 15 0.37 -6.21 6.84
CA PHE A 15 1.09 -7.13 5.97
C PHE A 15 1.51 -6.51 4.65
N ALA A 16 0.71 -5.59 4.10
CA ALA A 16 1.09 -4.84 2.92
C ALA A 16 2.27 -3.90 3.22
N ILE A 17 2.23 -3.19 4.35
CA ILE A 17 3.33 -2.34 4.82
C ILE A 17 4.59 -3.18 5.05
N ARG A 18 4.49 -4.30 5.79
CA ARG A 18 5.63 -5.19 6.02
C ARG A 18 6.26 -5.65 4.72
N LYS A 19 5.45 -6.12 3.76
CA LYS A 19 5.94 -6.57 2.46
C LYS A 19 6.63 -5.44 1.70
N ALA A 20 6.07 -4.23 1.72
CA ALA A 20 6.68 -3.06 1.08
C ALA A 20 8.06 -2.74 1.68
N LEU A 21 8.17 -2.75 3.01
CA LEU A 21 9.44 -2.52 3.72
C LEU A 21 10.47 -3.63 3.48
N GLU A 22 10.02 -4.88 3.32
CA GLU A 22 10.89 -6.04 3.15
C GLU A 22 11.40 -6.21 1.71
N GLN A 23 10.59 -5.85 0.71
CA GLN A 23 10.83 -6.23 -0.69
C GLN A 23 11.02 -5.05 -1.64
N ILE A 24 10.65 -3.83 -1.26
CA ILE A 24 10.64 -2.68 -2.18
C ILE A 24 11.71 -1.67 -1.81
N ASN A 25 12.59 -1.37 -2.77
CA ASN A 25 13.81 -0.58 -2.53
C ASN A 25 13.71 0.87 -3.03
N THR A 26 12.60 1.30 -3.62
CA THR A 26 12.43 2.67 -4.10
C THR A 26 11.12 3.27 -3.64
N PHE A 27 11.14 4.58 -3.36
CA PHE A 27 9.96 5.33 -2.95
C PHE A 27 8.82 5.21 -3.97
N GLU A 28 9.13 5.37 -5.27
CA GLU A 28 8.10 5.31 -6.32
C GLU A 28 7.45 3.93 -6.41
N ALA A 29 8.24 2.85 -6.34
CA ALA A 29 7.68 1.50 -6.36
C ALA A 29 6.86 1.20 -5.09
N ALA A 30 7.29 1.69 -3.93
CA ALA A 30 6.55 1.49 -2.68
C ALA A 30 5.21 2.24 -2.72
N LYS A 31 5.22 3.48 -3.22
CA LYS A 31 4.02 4.28 -3.46
C LYS A 31 3.06 3.55 -4.40
N ASP A 32 3.54 3.09 -5.56
CA ASP A 32 2.69 2.45 -6.57
C ASP A 32 2.06 1.15 -6.05
N VAL A 33 2.82 0.30 -5.34
CA VAL A 33 2.27 -0.93 -4.74
C VAL A 33 1.24 -0.60 -3.65
N LEU A 34 1.55 0.34 -2.76
CA LEU A 34 0.63 0.74 -1.68
C LEU A 34 -0.61 1.48 -2.19
N MET A 35 -0.61 2.00 -3.42
CA MET A 35 -1.79 2.58 -4.09
C MET A 35 -2.69 1.51 -4.73
N GLN A 36 -2.17 0.33 -5.05
CA GLN A 36 -2.90 -0.73 -5.75
C GLN A 36 -3.43 -1.83 -4.81
N GLU A 37 -2.89 -1.95 -3.59
CA GLU A 37 -3.28 -2.99 -2.62
C GLU A 37 -4.73 -2.84 -2.13
N HIS A 38 -5.51 -3.90 -2.06
CA HIS A 38 -6.90 -3.84 -1.57
C HIS A 38 -6.96 -4.10 -0.07
N PHE A 39 -7.17 -3.06 0.74
CA PHE A 39 -7.13 -3.15 2.21
C PHE A 39 -8.44 -3.59 2.86
N VAL A 40 -8.34 -4.22 4.04
CA VAL A 40 -9.49 -4.62 4.86
C VAL A 40 -10.30 -3.42 5.34
N ALA A 41 -9.61 -2.33 5.70
CA ALA A 41 -10.19 -1.10 6.25
C ALA A 41 -9.62 0.14 5.54
N PRO A 42 -10.39 1.24 5.47
CA PRO A 42 -9.88 2.53 5.01
C PRO A 42 -8.68 2.98 5.85
N SER A 43 -7.71 3.63 5.22
CA SER A 43 -6.49 4.05 5.91
C SER A 43 -5.80 5.23 5.21
N TYR A 44 -5.02 5.97 6.00
CA TYR A 44 -4.06 6.94 5.49
C TYR A 44 -2.66 6.36 5.66
N LEU A 45 -1.93 6.26 4.55
CA LEU A 45 -0.54 5.85 4.57
C LEU A 45 0.34 7.07 4.34
N ILE A 46 1.32 7.26 5.21
CA ILE A 46 2.32 8.32 5.07
C ILE A 46 3.63 7.66 4.70
N ILE A 47 4.17 8.02 3.54
CA ILE A 47 5.46 7.48 3.07
C ILE A 47 6.40 8.63 2.71
N ALA A 48 7.69 8.41 2.97
CA ALA A 48 8.75 9.35 2.66
C ALA A 48 9.97 8.61 2.10
N GLY A 49 10.63 9.22 1.11
CA GLY A 49 11.89 8.78 0.54
C GLY A 49 13.04 9.69 0.96
N ILE A 50 14.20 9.52 0.31
CA ILE A 50 15.43 10.24 0.64
C ILE A 50 15.69 11.47 -0.26
N LYS A 51 14.97 11.61 -1.37
CA LYS A 51 15.16 12.72 -2.32
C LYS A 51 14.14 13.82 -2.11
N ARG A 52 14.47 15.04 -2.58
CA ARG A 52 13.53 16.17 -2.62
C ARG A 52 12.23 15.74 -3.31
N ARG A 53 11.09 16.16 -2.74
CA ARG A 53 9.72 15.86 -3.21
C ARG A 53 9.28 14.39 -3.10
N GLN A 54 10.01 13.55 -2.37
CA GLN A 54 9.58 12.18 -2.07
C GLN A 54 8.88 12.10 -0.71
N ALA A 55 7.66 12.62 -0.63
CA ALA A 55 6.78 12.41 0.51
C ALA A 55 5.33 12.60 0.06
N CYS A 56 4.45 11.71 0.49
CA CYS A 56 3.03 11.86 0.22
C CYS A 56 2.16 11.16 1.28
N VAL A 57 0.90 11.56 1.30
CA VAL A 57 -0.17 10.87 2.02
C VAL A 57 -1.03 10.15 0.99
N ILE A 58 -1.17 8.84 1.14
CA ILE A 58 -2.04 8.01 0.30
C ILE A 58 -3.32 7.76 1.08
N THR A 59 -4.45 8.17 0.52
CA THR A 59 -5.78 7.89 1.07
C THR A 59 -6.32 6.62 0.41
N ARG A 60 -6.63 5.57 1.18
CA ARG A 60 -7.04 4.25 0.68
C ARG A 60 -8.29 3.72 1.38
#